data_AF-V2G7T2-F1
#
_entry.id   AF-V2G7T2-F1
#
_cell.length_a   1.000
_cell.length_b   1.000
_cell.length_c   1.000
_cell.angle_alpha   90.00
_cell.angle_beta   90.00
_cell.angle_gamma   90.00
#
_symmetry.space_group_name_H-M   'P 1'
#
loop_
_entity.id
_entity.type
_entity.pdbx_description
1 polymer ?
#
loop_
_entity_poly.entity_id
_entity_poly.type
_entity_poly.pdbx_seq_one_letter_code
_entity_poly.pdbx_strand_id
1 'polypeptide(L)'
;MKRLFYPCTFVVAFLALFCGPAQAVRTSSLIASLSACDGTFFSAVHEKQKALTKISSIRQASGSASFIEVPDRLRPTGYTTMFSAQYQDEAAELLGYYDLVSDFGSAGRYYSWGFIVPGSVEQVKNSLMPSIAERHRLRQVAGAYARSDLWKDGEWRADDSLVAGELPKAGTVERVFLIQDASRDFPGSTFVGCTLQGSISNTMLAVTRPDIDIPGQVEASTHLSTSKKLANLIFGDTLYLNYRSMLVDWYKVDRWSLAMLRCMQTLRASDISDVIAAQLENDLSADRQAQILAFMQTDTGSKVIRELHRQQQKDPLAGAPVEFYETDRRNMDAINKGIDDIVKHAKSPRYQLASSALIAEKYAQCKKSQ
;
A
#
# COMPACT_ATOMS: atom_id res chain seq x y z
N MET A 1 -89.68 44.87 -19.92
CA MET A 1 -89.03 43.54 -20.02
C MET A 1 -87.85 43.62 -20.97
N LYS A 2 -86.63 43.42 -20.48
CA LYS A 2 -85.48 42.76 -21.15
C LYS A 2 -84.21 43.02 -20.32
N ARG A 3 -83.57 41.92 -19.92
CA ARG A 3 -82.26 41.83 -19.26
C ARG A 3 -81.16 42.02 -20.31
N LEU A 4 -80.07 42.73 -19.99
CA LEU A 4 -78.75 42.65 -20.67
C LEU A 4 -77.69 42.88 -19.58
N PHE A 5 -77.07 41.82 -19.06
CA PHE A 5 -75.72 41.33 -19.42
C PHE A 5 -74.59 42.36 -19.20
N TYR A 6 -73.85 42.20 -18.10
CA TYR A 6 -72.44 42.59 -17.99
C TYR A 6 -71.62 41.39 -17.49
N PRO A 7 -70.53 41.02 -18.20
CA PRO A 7 -69.72 39.86 -17.87
C PRO A 7 -68.64 40.19 -16.84
N CYS A 8 -68.52 39.29 -15.87
CA CYS A 8 -67.31 38.60 -15.44
C CYS A 8 -65.95 39.32 -15.64
N THR A 9 -65.33 39.75 -14.55
CA THR A 9 -63.86 39.78 -14.45
C THR A 9 -63.45 39.47 -13.01
N PHE A 10 -63.38 38.17 -12.69
CA PHE A 10 -62.65 37.69 -11.51
C PHE A 10 -61.18 37.52 -11.92
N VAL A 11 -60.33 38.45 -11.47
CA VAL A 11 -58.87 38.26 -11.50
C VAL A 11 -58.51 37.42 -10.29
N VAL A 12 -58.35 36.11 -10.49
CA VAL A 12 -57.81 35.18 -9.48
C VAL A 12 -56.29 35.35 -9.48
N ALA A 13 -55.75 35.93 -8.41
CA ALA A 13 -54.32 35.99 -8.16
C ALA A 13 -53.78 34.59 -7.81
N PHE A 14 -53.17 33.93 -8.79
CA PHE A 14 -52.39 32.71 -8.61
C PHE A 14 -51.02 33.07 -8.01
N LEU A 15 -50.92 33.10 -6.68
CA LEU A 15 -49.64 33.00 -5.97
C LEU A 15 -49.19 31.54 -6.03
N ALA A 16 -48.56 31.17 -7.16
CA ALA A 16 -47.92 29.87 -7.32
C ALA A 16 -46.71 29.80 -6.37
N LEU A 17 -46.86 28.98 -5.32
CA LEU A 17 -45.76 28.42 -4.56
C LEU A 17 -44.79 27.72 -5.51
N PHE A 18 -43.70 28.39 -5.88
CA PHE A 18 -42.49 27.72 -6.35
C PHE A 18 -41.78 27.09 -5.15
N CYS A 19 -42.39 26.05 -4.57
CA CYS A 19 -41.65 25.09 -3.77
C CYS A 19 -40.92 24.19 -4.77
N GLY A 20 -39.73 24.63 -5.23
CA GLY A 20 -38.85 23.74 -5.97
C GLY A 20 -38.58 22.49 -5.13
N PRO A 21 -38.48 21.28 -5.72
CA PRO A 21 -38.11 20.12 -4.96
C PRO A 21 -36.78 20.44 -4.28
N ALA A 22 -36.77 20.47 -2.95
CA ALA A 22 -35.54 20.42 -2.20
C ALA A 22 -34.86 19.14 -2.69
N GLN A 23 -33.84 19.27 -3.52
CA GLN A 23 -32.95 18.16 -3.78
C GLN A 23 -32.36 17.86 -2.42
N ALA A 24 -32.90 16.82 -1.77
CA ALA A 24 -32.26 16.23 -0.63
C ALA A 24 -30.83 15.96 -1.09
N VAL A 25 -29.88 16.73 -0.55
CA VAL A 25 -28.46 16.47 -0.71
C VAL A 25 -28.31 15.04 -0.20
N ARG A 26 -28.27 14.08 -1.12
CA ARG A 26 -27.96 12.70 -0.77
C ARG A 26 -26.54 12.80 -0.25
N THR A 27 -26.39 12.74 1.06
CA THR A 27 -25.09 12.51 1.68
C THR A 27 -24.51 11.29 0.98
N SER A 28 -23.42 11.49 0.25
CA SER A 28 -22.82 10.40 -0.50
C SER A 28 -22.33 9.33 0.50
N SER A 29 -22.74 8.08 0.36
CA SER A 29 -22.21 6.98 1.18
C SER A 29 -20.68 6.92 1.02
N LEU A 30 -19.95 6.70 2.13
CA LEU A 30 -18.50 6.52 2.08
C LEU A 30 -18.13 5.29 1.27
N ILE A 31 -18.88 4.19 1.40
CA ILE A 31 -18.64 2.99 0.59
C ILE A 31 -18.98 3.23 -0.88
N ALA A 32 -20.07 3.93 -1.17
CA ALA A 32 -20.46 4.22 -2.55
C ALA A 32 -19.39 5.07 -3.27
N SER A 33 -18.94 6.15 -2.64
CA SER A 33 -17.87 7.00 -3.18
C SER A 33 -16.52 6.26 -3.25
N LEU A 34 -16.18 5.45 -2.25
CA LEU A 34 -14.99 4.61 -2.27
C LEU A 34 -14.99 3.67 -3.47
N SER A 35 -16.11 3.03 -3.79
CA SER A 35 -16.18 2.01 -4.85
C SER A 35 -15.92 2.52 -6.29
N ALA A 36 -15.92 3.83 -6.49
CA ALA A 36 -15.51 4.47 -7.74
C ALA A 36 -13.97 4.47 -7.95
N CYS A 37 -13.19 4.26 -6.87
CA CYS A 37 -11.73 4.30 -6.88
C CYS A 37 -11.15 5.59 -7.49
N ASP A 38 -11.69 6.73 -7.08
CA ASP A 38 -11.24 8.06 -7.50
C ASP A 38 -11.28 9.09 -6.36
N GLY A 39 -10.94 10.34 -6.68
CA GLY A 39 -10.87 11.45 -5.73
C GLY A 39 -12.19 11.82 -5.05
N THR A 40 -13.34 11.34 -5.55
CA THR A 40 -14.65 11.68 -4.97
C THR A 40 -14.82 11.13 -3.55
N PHE A 41 -14.15 10.03 -3.23
CA PHE A 41 -14.08 9.49 -1.87
C PHE A 41 -13.60 10.53 -0.85
N PHE A 42 -12.55 11.30 -1.17
CA PHE A 42 -11.98 12.30 -0.26
C PHE A 42 -12.89 13.51 -0.09
N SER A 43 -13.73 13.80 -1.09
CA SER A 43 -14.80 14.80 -0.95
C SER A 43 -15.91 14.29 -0.03
N ALA A 44 -16.29 13.01 -0.15
CA ALA A 44 -17.27 12.39 0.75
C ALA A 44 -16.78 12.33 2.21
N VAL A 45 -15.48 12.09 2.43
CA VAL A 45 -14.87 12.19 3.77
C VAL A 45 -14.95 13.62 4.30
N HIS A 46 -14.69 14.63 3.47
CA HIS A 46 -14.83 16.04 3.85
C HIS A 46 -16.28 16.38 4.25
N GLU A 47 -17.27 15.97 3.46
CA GLU A 47 -18.70 16.16 3.77
C GLU A 47 -19.08 15.55 5.12
N LYS A 48 -18.49 14.40 5.48
CA LYS A 48 -18.76 13.67 6.73
C LYS A 48 -17.77 13.99 7.85
N GLN A 49 -16.86 14.94 7.66
CA GLN A 49 -15.75 15.24 8.58
C GLN A 49 -16.23 15.44 10.02
N LYS A 50 -17.30 16.22 10.24
CA LYS A 50 -17.85 16.49 11.57
C LYS A 50 -18.24 15.24 12.36
N ALA A 51 -18.72 14.19 11.66
CA ALA A 51 -19.06 12.93 12.28
C ALA A 51 -17.80 12.07 12.51
N LEU A 52 -16.92 12.03 11.51
CA LEU A 52 -15.70 11.21 11.54
C LEU A 52 -14.66 11.72 12.55
N THR A 53 -14.54 13.03 12.77
CA THR A 53 -13.62 13.62 13.76
C THR A 53 -13.95 13.23 15.21
N LYS A 54 -15.13 12.66 15.46
CA LYS A 54 -15.51 12.16 16.80
C LYS A 54 -14.92 10.78 17.10
N ILE A 55 -14.49 10.06 16.07
CA ILE A 55 -14.09 8.65 16.17
C ILE A 55 -12.72 8.36 15.59
N SER A 56 -12.13 9.29 14.84
CA SER A 56 -10.82 9.17 14.23
C SER A 56 -10.22 10.55 13.93
N SER A 57 -8.91 10.57 13.64
CA SER A 57 -8.20 11.76 13.19
C SER A 57 -8.48 12.00 11.71
N ILE A 58 -8.96 13.19 11.37
CA ILE A 58 -9.23 13.61 9.98
C ILE A 58 -8.31 14.77 9.63
N ARG A 59 -7.61 14.65 8.50
CA ARG A 59 -6.78 15.72 7.95
C ARG A 59 -7.43 16.32 6.71
N GLN A 60 -7.31 17.63 6.59
CA GLN A 60 -7.69 18.37 5.39
C GLN A 60 -6.55 18.26 4.36
N ALA A 61 -6.89 17.92 3.13
CA ALA A 61 -6.01 18.05 1.97
C ALA A 61 -6.33 19.36 1.22
N SER A 62 -5.71 19.60 0.06
CA SER A 62 -6.03 20.79 -0.74
C SER A 62 -7.50 20.83 -1.18
N GLY A 63 -8.12 22.01 -1.16
CA GLY A 63 -9.51 22.20 -1.58
C GLY A 63 -10.52 21.53 -0.64
N SER A 64 -11.55 20.90 -1.22
CA SER A 64 -12.63 20.22 -0.50
C SER A 64 -12.35 18.73 -0.22
N ALA A 65 -11.09 18.32 -0.21
CA ALA A 65 -10.69 16.95 0.11
C ALA A 65 -10.28 16.81 1.58
N SER A 66 -10.68 15.71 2.20
CA SER A 66 -10.21 15.30 3.53
C SER A 66 -9.95 13.80 3.55
N PHE A 67 -9.11 13.34 4.47
CA PHE A 67 -8.77 11.93 4.60
C PHE A 67 -8.68 11.50 6.06
N ILE A 68 -8.95 10.22 6.28
CA ILE A 68 -8.75 9.57 7.58
C ILE A 68 -7.27 9.28 7.73
N GLU A 69 -6.67 9.77 8.80
CA GLU A 69 -5.24 9.64 9.03
C GLU A 69 -4.89 8.23 9.53
N VAL A 70 -3.90 7.61 8.90
CA VAL A 70 -3.22 6.43 9.44
C VAL A 70 -1.83 6.83 9.97
N PRO A 71 -1.30 6.17 11.01
CA PRO A 71 -0.02 6.54 11.61
C PRO A 71 1.16 6.65 10.63
N ASP A 72 1.27 5.67 9.71
CA ASP A 72 2.31 5.64 8.69
C ASP A 72 1.90 4.70 7.55
N ARG A 73 1.39 5.26 6.45
CA ARG A 73 0.98 4.51 5.24
C ARG A 73 2.14 3.84 4.52
N LEU A 74 3.40 4.19 4.81
CA LEU A 74 4.58 3.58 4.18
C LEU A 74 5.08 2.37 4.96
N ARG A 75 4.49 2.05 6.13
CA ARG A 75 4.93 0.97 7.00
C ARG A 75 3.87 -0.12 7.18
N PRO A 76 4.27 -1.41 7.15
CA PRO A 76 3.37 -2.53 7.39
C PRO A 76 2.67 -2.53 8.76
N THR A 77 3.11 -1.72 9.72
CA THR A 77 2.49 -1.66 11.05
C THR A 77 1.72 -0.36 11.31
N GLY A 78 1.75 0.59 10.37
CA GLY A 78 1.19 1.94 10.54
C GLY A 78 0.07 2.28 9.56
N TYR A 79 -0.30 1.33 8.69
CA TYR A 79 -1.24 1.56 7.58
C TYR A 79 -2.71 1.48 7.99
N THR A 80 -3.03 1.28 9.27
CA THR A 80 -4.41 1.16 9.75
C THR A 80 -4.68 2.11 10.91
N THR A 81 -5.94 2.55 11.01
CA THR A 81 -6.49 3.17 12.21
C THR A 81 -7.83 2.53 12.52
N MET A 82 -8.00 2.04 13.75
CA MET A 82 -9.31 1.63 14.25
C MET A 82 -10.08 2.86 14.72
N PHE A 83 -11.39 2.86 14.52
CA PHE A 83 -12.24 3.92 15.05
C PHE A 83 -12.50 3.69 16.53
N SER A 84 -12.59 4.78 17.31
CA SER A 84 -12.87 4.67 18.76
C SER A 84 -14.29 4.20 19.06
N ALA A 85 -15.17 4.25 18.06
CA ALA A 85 -16.49 3.64 18.06
C ALA A 85 -16.85 3.24 16.63
N GLN A 86 -17.74 2.26 16.47
CA GLN A 86 -18.25 1.84 15.18
C GLN A 86 -18.91 3.01 14.44
N TYR A 87 -18.59 3.18 13.16
CA TYR A 87 -19.24 4.19 12.31
C TYR A 87 -20.28 3.53 11.42
N GLN A 88 -21.54 3.94 11.56
CA GLN A 88 -22.58 3.51 10.62
C GLN A 88 -22.52 4.37 9.36
N ASP A 89 -21.98 3.82 8.26
CA ASP A 89 -22.24 4.35 6.92
C ASP A 89 -23.59 3.81 6.42
N GLU A 90 -24.18 4.45 5.42
CA GLU A 90 -25.47 4.04 4.86
C GLU A 90 -25.46 2.58 4.36
N ALA A 91 -24.29 2.10 3.90
CA ALA A 91 -24.14 0.75 3.33
C ALA A 91 -23.67 -0.32 4.34
N ALA A 92 -22.87 0.07 5.33
CA ALA A 92 -22.30 -0.86 6.30
C ALA A 92 -21.77 -0.16 7.55
N GLU A 93 -21.58 -0.96 8.59
CA GLU A 93 -20.79 -0.60 9.75
C GLU A 93 -19.29 -0.62 9.40
N LEU A 94 -18.55 0.41 9.82
CA LEU A 94 -17.11 0.54 9.59
C LEU A 94 -16.39 0.49 10.94
N LEU A 95 -15.43 -0.43 11.07
CA LEU A 95 -14.61 -0.60 12.29
C LEU A 95 -13.37 0.30 12.28
N GLY A 96 -12.87 0.61 11.10
CA GLY A 96 -11.62 1.33 10.92
C GLY A 96 -11.33 1.62 9.46
N TYR A 97 -10.17 2.20 9.23
CA TYR A 97 -9.67 2.60 7.93
C TYR A 97 -8.26 2.07 7.72
N TYR A 98 -7.93 1.74 6.49
CA TYR A 98 -6.58 1.38 6.07
C TYR A 98 -6.14 2.25 4.89
N ASP A 99 -4.85 2.57 4.85
CA ASP A 99 -4.19 3.29 3.78
C ASP A 99 -2.72 2.87 3.73
N LEU A 100 -2.32 2.21 2.65
CA LEU A 100 -1.03 1.59 2.45
C LEU A 100 -0.44 2.04 1.11
N VAL A 101 0.85 2.37 1.12
CA VAL A 101 1.64 2.55 -0.09
C VAL A 101 2.75 1.51 -0.11
N SER A 102 2.78 0.73 -1.18
CA SER A 102 3.82 -0.27 -1.43
C SER A 102 4.56 0.05 -2.72
N ASP A 103 5.88 -0.13 -2.73
CA ASP A 103 6.72 0.04 -3.91
C ASP A 103 7.26 -1.33 -4.32
N PHE A 104 6.90 -1.78 -5.52
CA PHE A 104 7.34 -3.06 -6.10
C PHE A 104 8.40 -2.86 -7.19
N GLY A 105 9.16 -1.76 -7.14
CA GLY A 105 10.25 -1.47 -8.05
C GLY A 105 9.75 -1.33 -9.49
N SER A 106 10.19 -2.23 -10.38
CA SER A 106 9.83 -2.18 -11.81
C SER A 106 8.34 -2.43 -12.08
N ALA A 107 7.63 -3.09 -11.16
CA ALA A 107 6.17 -3.25 -11.24
C ALA A 107 5.39 -1.99 -10.83
N GLY A 108 6.10 -0.98 -10.30
CA GLY A 108 5.52 0.30 -9.90
C GLY A 108 5.01 0.34 -8.46
N ARG A 109 4.23 1.38 -8.16
CA ARG A 109 3.69 1.63 -6.82
C ARG A 109 2.23 1.23 -6.74
N TYR A 110 1.83 0.88 -5.53
CA TYR A 110 0.48 0.48 -5.17
C TYR A 110 0.03 1.39 -4.05
N TYR A 111 -1.09 2.05 -4.27
CA TYR A 111 -1.73 2.91 -3.28
C TYR A 111 -3.07 2.27 -2.95
N SER A 112 -3.17 1.64 -1.78
CA SER A 112 -4.37 0.94 -1.32
C SER A 112 -5.04 1.73 -0.22
N TRP A 113 -6.35 1.94 -0.29
CA TRP A 113 -7.09 2.64 0.76
C TRP A 113 -8.52 2.10 0.89
N GLY A 114 -9.06 2.11 2.10
CA GLY A 114 -10.42 1.62 2.32
C GLY A 114 -10.77 1.39 3.77
N PHE A 115 -11.85 0.66 3.99
CA PHE A 115 -12.40 0.39 5.32
C PHE A 115 -12.21 -1.05 5.76
N ILE A 116 -12.20 -1.21 7.07
CA ILE A 116 -12.29 -2.49 7.76
C ILE A 116 -13.75 -2.67 8.16
N VAL A 117 -14.41 -3.70 7.65
CA VAL A 117 -15.85 -3.96 7.81
C VAL A 117 -16.04 -5.29 8.55
N PRO A 118 -16.96 -5.40 9.52
CA PRO A 118 -17.17 -6.67 10.23
C PRO A 118 -17.84 -7.71 9.32
N GLY A 119 -17.46 -8.97 9.49
CA GLY A 119 -18.06 -10.11 8.78
C GLY A 119 -17.15 -10.72 7.72
N SER A 120 -17.60 -11.85 7.16
CA SER A 120 -16.89 -12.55 6.09
C SER A 120 -17.02 -11.83 4.75
N VAL A 121 -16.08 -12.09 3.84
CA VAL A 121 -16.07 -11.54 2.48
C VAL A 121 -17.43 -11.66 1.78
N GLU A 122 -18.08 -12.81 1.91
CA GLU A 122 -19.37 -13.08 1.27
C GLU A 122 -20.52 -12.29 1.90
N GLN A 123 -20.54 -12.17 3.24
CA GLN A 123 -21.53 -11.37 3.96
C GLN A 123 -21.40 -9.89 3.60
N VAL A 124 -20.17 -9.37 3.62
CA VAL A 124 -19.87 -7.96 3.32
C VAL A 124 -20.16 -7.65 1.86
N LYS A 125 -19.76 -8.51 0.92
CA LYS A 125 -20.09 -8.30 -0.50
C LYS A 125 -21.60 -8.25 -0.73
N ASN A 126 -22.38 -9.12 -0.08
CA ASN A 126 -23.83 -9.12 -0.22
C ASN A 126 -24.48 -7.86 0.35
N SER A 127 -24.04 -7.39 1.52
CA SER A 127 -24.58 -6.17 2.13
C SER A 127 -24.24 -4.92 1.33
N LEU A 128 -23.04 -4.84 0.77
CA LEU A 128 -22.56 -3.67 0.03
C LEU A 128 -23.03 -3.61 -1.43
N MET A 129 -23.53 -4.70 -2.00
CA MET A 129 -23.90 -4.81 -3.41
C MET A 129 -24.77 -3.63 -3.93
N PRO A 130 -25.78 -3.11 -3.20
CA PRO A 130 -26.58 -1.98 -3.67
C PRO A 130 -25.79 -0.67 -3.85
N SER A 131 -24.72 -0.49 -3.08
CA SER A 131 -23.95 0.75 -3.00
C SER A 131 -22.70 0.76 -3.88
N ILE A 132 -22.29 -0.39 -4.42
CA ILE A 132 -21.08 -0.51 -5.26
C ILE A 132 -21.31 0.07 -6.65
N ALA A 133 -20.43 0.98 -7.07
CA ALA A 133 -20.35 1.51 -8.42
C ALA A 133 -20.02 0.39 -9.41
N GLU A 134 -20.76 0.34 -10.52
CA GLU A 134 -20.60 -0.70 -11.56
C GLU A 134 -20.66 -2.14 -11.00
N ARG A 135 -21.47 -2.38 -9.95
CA ARG A 135 -21.60 -3.67 -9.25
C ARG A 135 -21.76 -4.92 -10.14
N HIS A 136 -22.33 -4.77 -11.33
CA HIS A 136 -22.52 -5.86 -12.30
C HIS A 136 -21.19 -6.43 -12.84
N ARG A 137 -20.09 -5.68 -12.67
CA ARG A 137 -18.73 -6.07 -13.06
C ARG A 137 -17.92 -6.67 -11.91
N LEU A 138 -18.44 -6.67 -10.69
CA LEU A 138 -17.77 -7.25 -9.54
C LEU A 138 -17.71 -8.77 -9.70
N ARG A 139 -16.50 -9.34 -9.69
CA ARG A 139 -16.25 -10.77 -9.97
C ARG A 139 -15.43 -11.39 -8.86
N GLN A 140 -15.62 -12.68 -8.63
CA GLN A 140 -14.81 -13.42 -7.67
C GLN A 140 -13.44 -13.75 -8.29
N VAL A 141 -12.36 -13.39 -7.61
CA VAL A 141 -10.97 -13.58 -8.05
C VAL A 141 -10.14 -14.02 -6.83
N ALA A 142 -9.65 -15.26 -6.84
CA ALA A 142 -8.88 -15.90 -5.76
C ALA A 142 -9.43 -15.68 -4.33
N GLY A 143 -10.73 -15.85 -4.13
CA GLY A 143 -11.36 -15.72 -2.80
C GLY A 143 -11.66 -14.28 -2.38
N ALA A 144 -11.30 -13.29 -3.20
CA ALA A 144 -11.77 -11.91 -3.09
C ALA A 144 -12.86 -11.62 -4.14
N TYR A 145 -13.54 -10.49 -4.00
CA TYR A 145 -14.33 -9.88 -5.07
C TYR A 145 -13.63 -8.64 -5.58
N ALA A 146 -13.52 -8.51 -6.90
CA ALA A 146 -12.78 -7.45 -7.54
C ALA A 146 -13.52 -6.88 -8.76
N ARG A 147 -13.30 -5.59 -9.02
CA ARG A 147 -13.60 -4.91 -10.29
C ARG A 147 -12.40 -4.03 -10.63
N SER A 148 -11.92 -4.06 -11.86
CA SER A 148 -10.79 -3.21 -12.27
C SER A 148 -11.07 -2.33 -13.48
N ASP A 149 -10.35 -1.22 -13.56
CA ASP A 149 -10.30 -0.38 -14.75
C ASP A 149 -8.82 -0.13 -15.10
N LEU A 150 -8.50 -0.19 -16.39
CA LEU A 150 -7.19 0.16 -16.93
C LEU A 150 -7.20 1.57 -17.49
N TRP A 151 -6.11 2.29 -17.26
CA TRP A 151 -5.87 3.56 -17.92
C TRP A 151 -5.41 3.34 -19.36
N LYS A 152 -6.21 3.81 -20.33
CA LYS A 152 -5.91 3.71 -21.78
C LYS A 152 -6.36 4.99 -22.47
N ASP A 153 -5.51 5.53 -23.34
CA ASP A 153 -5.83 6.70 -24.18
C ASP A 153 -6.33 7.94 -23.41
N GLY A 154 -5.89 8.11 -22.16
CA GLY A 154 -6.29 9.25 -21.32
C GLY A 154 -7.61 9.07 -20.55
N GLU A 155 -8.16 7.85 -20.54
CA GLU A 155 -9.40 7.52 -19.83
C GLU A 155 -9.34 6.17 -19.10
N TRP A 156 -10.18 6.03 -18.08
CA TRP A 156 -10.41 4.75 -17.40
C TRP A 156 -11.34 3.89 -18.24
N ARG A 157 -10.86 2.70 -18.62
CA ARG A 157 -11.67 1.71 -19.34
C ARG A 157 -11.83 0.46 -18.50
N ALA A 158 -13.04 -0.08 -18.52
CA ALA A 158 -13.37 -1.36 -17.91
C ALA A 158 -12.34 -2.45 -18.26
N ASP A 159 -11.79 -3.12 -17.26
CA ASP A 159 -11.07 -4.37 -17.42
C ASP A 159 -11.78 -5.48 -16.65
N ASP A 160 -12.31 -6.42 -17.41
CA ASP A 160 -13.03 -7.57 -16.89
C ASP A 160 -12.19 -8.85 -16.96
N SER A 161 -10.90 -8.71 -17.31
CA SER A 161 -9.94 -9.79 -17.47
C SER A 161 -8.97 -9.96 -16.29
N LEU A 162 -9.27 -9.35 -15.13
CA LEU A 162 -8.45 -9.44 -13.93
C LEU A 162 -8.17 -10.91 -13.57
N VAL A 163 -6.89 -11.28 -13.57
CA VAL A 163 -6.41 -12.58 -13.10
C VAL A 163 -5.73 -12.38 -11.75
N ALA A 164 -6.06 -13.24 -10.79
CA ALA A 164 -5.49 -13.12 -9.45
C ALA A 164 -3.97 -13.30 -9.45
N GLY A 165 -3.26 -12.42 -8.74
CA GLY A 165 -1.81 -12.51 -8.58
C GLY A 165 -1.01 -12.00 -9.78
N GLU A 166 -1.65 -11.48 -10.83
CA GLU A 166 -0.94 -10.79 -11.89
C GLU A 166 -0.61 -9.35 -11.48
N LEU A 167 0.67 -8.98 -11.63
CA LEU A 167 1.10 -7.59 -11.48
C LEU A 167 0.69 -6.80 -12.73
N PRO A 168 0.40 -5.49 -12.61
CA PRO A 168 0.24 -4.61 -13.76
C PRO A 168 1.42 -4.75 -14.71
N LYS A 169 1.12 -4.80 -16.00
CA LYS A 169 2.16 -4.82 -17.04
C LYS A 169 2.94 -3.51 -16.97
N ALA A 170 4.24 -3.57 -17.22
CA ALA A 170 5.09 -2.37 -17.24
C ALA A 170 4.47 -1.30 -18.18
N GLY A 171 4.44 -0.05 -17.72
CA GLY A 171 3.83 1.07 -18.45
C GLY A 171 2.30 1.15 -18.38
N THR A 172 1.63 0.22 -17.71
CA THR A 172 0.17 0.27 -17.49
C THR A 172 -0.16 0.80 -16.11
N VAL A 173 -1.37 1.35 -15.98
CA VAL A 173 -1.95 1.73 -14.70
C VAL A 173 -3.33 1.11 -14.60
N GLU A 174 -3.61 0.56 -13.43
CA GLU A 174 -4.88 -0.07 -13.10
C GLU A 174 -5.40 0.51 -11.79
N ARG A 175 -6.73 0.66 -11.69
CA ARG A 175 -7.41 0.82 -10.41
C ARG A 175 -8.32 -0.37 -10.17
N VAL A 176 -8.35 -0.86 -8.94
CA VAL A 176 -9.09 -2.06 -8.56
C VAL A 176 -9.90 -1.77 -7.31
N PHE A 177 -11.21 -1.99 -7.36
CA PHE A 177 -12.05 -2.09 -6.16
C PHE A 177 -12.02 -3.54 -5.67
N LEU A 178 -11.81 -3.74 -4.37
CA LEU A 178 -11.57 -5.04 -3.74
C LEU A 178 -12.43 -5.21 -2.49
N ILE A 179 -12.98 -6.42 -2.33
CA ILE A 179 -13.56 -6.95 -1.09
C ILE A 179 -12.83 -8.25 -0.79
N GLN A 180 -11.99 -8.25 0.25
CA GLN A 180 -11.12 -9.38 0.59
C GLN A 180 -11.04 -9.58 2.09
N ASP A 181 -10.63 -10.78 2.50
CA ASP A 181 -10.42 -11.10 3.91
C ASP A 181 -9.46 -10.08 4.53
N ALA A 182 -9.86 -9.49 5.66
CA ALA A 182 -8.93 -8.65 6.40
C ALA A 182 -7.86 -9.58 6.97
N SER A 183 -6.59 -9.17 6.88
CA SER A 183 -5.46 -10.01 7.29
C SER A 183 -5.63 -10.62 8.70
N ARG A 184 -4.75 -11.56 9.07
CA ARG A 184 -4.78 -12.21 10.41
C ARG A 184 -4.86 -11.25 11.59
N ASP A 185 -4.45 -10.00 11.41
CA ASP A 185 -4.51 -8.94 12.42
C ASP A 185 -5.94 -8.45 12.71
N PHE A 186 -6.92 -8.76 11.85
CA PHE A 186 -8.33 -8.36 11.96
C PHE A 186 -9.27 -9.56 11.74
N PRO A 187 -9.22 -10.58 12.61
CA PRO A 187 -10.01 -11.79 12.43
C PRO A 187 -11.52 -11.49 12.40
N GLY A 188 -12.23 -12.14 11.48
CA GLY A 188 -13.68 -11.95 11.31
C GLY A 188 -14.07 -10.60 10.67
N SER A 189 -13.11 -9.91 10.05
CA SER A 189 -13.33 -8.67 9.32
C SER A 189 -12.94 -8.82 7.84
N THR A 190 -13.39 -7.87 7.03
CA THR A 190 -13.15 -7.78 5.58
C THR A 190 -12.58 -6.41 5.26
N PHE A 191 -11.54 -6.36 4.43
CA PHE A 191 -11.09 -5.13 3.80
C PHE A 191 -11.94 -4.82 2.57
N VAL A 192 -12.49 -3.61 2.54
CA VAL A 192 -13.25 -3.06 1.42
C VAL A 192 -12.58 -1.78 0.97
N GLY A 193 -12.07 -1.75 -0.25
CA GLY A 193 -11.42 -0.54 -0.71
C GLY A 193 -10.85 -0.61 -2.10
N CYS A 194 -10.02 0.36 -2.41
CA CYS A 194 -9.44 0.56 -3.71
C CYS A 194 -7.92 0.41 -3.67
N THR A 195 -7.37 -0.04 -4.79
CA THR A 195 -5.95 0.05 -5.10
C THR A 195 -5.80 0.83 -6.40
N LEU A 196 -4.83 1.75 -6.45
CA LEU A 196 -4.28 2.32 -7.67
C LEU A 196 -2.86 1.74 -7.84
N GLN A 197 -2.60 1.03 -8.93
CA GLN A 197 -1.37 0.24 -9.10
C GLN A 197 -0.73 0.40 -10.49
N GLY A 198 0.60 0.32 -10.53
CA GLY A 198 1.40 0.31 -11.76
C GLY A 198 2.23 1.59 -11.99
N SER A 199 2.35 2.02 -13.25
CA SER A 199 3.17 3.16 -13.70
C SER A 199 2.47 4.51 -13.50
N ILE A 200 2.14 4.83 -12.25
CA ILE A 200 1.29 5.97 -11.88
C ILE A 200 2.05 7.30 -12.02
N SER A 201 1.47 8.24 -12.77
CA SER A 201 2.00 9.60 -12.87
C SER A 201 1.59 10.46 -11.67
N ASN A 202 2.36 11.52 -11.38
CA ASN A 202 2.00 12.51 -10.37
C ASN A 202 0.65 13.18 -10.64
N THR A 203 0.33 13.48 -11.91
CA THR A 203 -0.95 14.09 -12.27
C THR A 203 -2.13 13.18 -12.00
N MET A 204 -1.99 11.88 -12.26
CA MET A 204 -3.01 10.89 -11.93
C MET A 204 -3.17 10.75 -10.42
N LEU A 205 -2.05 10.71 -9.70
CA LEU A 205 -2.06 10.61 -8.25
C LEU A 205 -2.75 11.83 -7.61
N ALA A 206 -2.50 13.05 -8.11
CA ALA A 206 -3.13 14.26 -7.58
C ALA A 206 -4.67 14.24 -7.70
N VAL A 207 -5.20 13.60 -8.75
CA VAL A 207 -6.65 13.51 -8.99
C VAL A 207 -7.28 12.33 -8.25
N THR A 208 -6.64 11.17 -8.24
CA THR A 208 -7.17 9.95 -7.62
C THR A 208 -6.92 9.89 -6.11
N ARG A 209 -5.80 10.45 -5.65
CA ARG A 209 -5.32 10.48 -4.26
C ARG A 209 -4.91 11.90 -3.86
N PRO A 210 -5.86 12.86 -3.83
CA PRO A 210 -5.58 14.23 -3.43
C PRO A 210 -5.07 14.37 -1.98
N ASP A 211 -5.12 13.29 -1.20
CA ASP A 211 -4.56 13.20 0.14
C ASP A 211 -3.05 12.96 0.18
N ILE A 212 -2.41 12.64 -0.94
CA ILE A 212 -0.96 12.43 -1.02
C ILE A 212 -0.28 13.72 -1.47
N ASP A 213 0.56 14.28 -0.60
CA ASP A 213 1.44 15.37 -0.96
C ASP A 213 2.48 14.87 -1.97
N ILE A 214 2.43 15.40 -3.19
CA ILE A 214 3.39 15.08 -4.25
C ILE A 214 4.58 16.05 -4.13
N PRO A 215 5.80 15.56 -3.87
CA PRO A 215 6.99 16.41 -3.84
C PRO A 215 7.17 17.13 -5.18
N GLY A 216 7.15 18.47 -5.16
CA GLY A 216 7.31 19.30 -6.36
C GLY A 216 6.05 20.04 -6.82
N GLN A 217 4.89 19.82 -6.20
CA GLN A 217 3.68 20.65 -6.38
C GLN A 217 3.54 21.78 -5.34
N VAL A 218 4.60 22.06 -4.57
CA VAL A 218 4.65 23.27 -3.74
C VAL A 218 4.66 24.47 -4.69
N GLU A 219 3.55 25.21 -4.71
CA GLU A 219 3.42 26.47 -5.42
C GLU A 219 4.66 27.34 -5.21
N ALA A 220 5.09 27.99 -6.30
CA ALA A 220 6.21 28.91 -6.34
C ALA A 220 6.00 30.06 -5.34
N SER A 221 6.40 29.85 -4.09
CA SER A 221 6.41 30.87 -3.05
C SER A 221 7.51 30.55 -2.05
N THR A 222 8.53 31.40 -2.08
CA THR A 222 9.66 31.55 -1.14
C THR A 222 10.83 30.56 -1.28
N HIS A 223 11.74 30.98 -2.16
CA HIS A 223 13.19 30.78 -2.10
C HIS A 223 13.72 30.89 -0.65
N LEU A 224 14.40 29.85 -0.16
CA LEU A 224 15.59 29.82 0.74
C LEU A 224 15.72 28.53 1.62
N SER A 225 15.12 27.39 1.24
CA SER A 225 15.27 26.12 2.02
C SER A 225 15.98 24.97 1.26
N THR A 226 16.40 25.22 0.01
CA THR A 226 16.76 24.18 -0.96
C THR A 226 18.02 23.40 -0.59
N SER A 227 18.96 23.98 0.15
CA SER A 227 20.23 23.31 0.51
C SER A 227 20.08 22.27 1.63
N LYS A 228 19.19 22.49 2.61
CA LYS A 228 18.89 21.49 3.66
C LYS A 228 17.96 20.39 3.15
N LYS A 229 17.03 20.72 2.25
CA LYS A 229 16.16 19.72 1.59
C LYS A 229 16.94 18.79 0.68
N LEU A 230 17.92 19.28 -0.09
CA LEU A 230 18.77 18.41 -0.93
C LEU A 230 19.59 17.41 -0.10
N ALA A 231 20.14 17.84 1.06
CA ALA A 231 20.91 16.95 1.92
C ALA A 231 20.05 15.82 2.54
N ASN A 232 18.82 16.12 2.95
CA ASN A 232 17.89 15.10 3.43
C ASN A 232 17.36 14.20 2.30
N LEU A 233 17.18 14.73 1.08
CA LEU A 233 16.74 13.95 -0.09
C LEU A 233 17.80 12.96 -0.58
N ILE A 234 19.09 13.27 -0.38
CA ILE A 234 20.21 12.42 -0.84
C ILE A 234 20.63 11.43 0.25
N PHE A 235 20.56 11.79 1.53
CA PHE A 235 21.15 10.98 2.62
C PHE A 235 20.17 10.58 3.74
N GLY A 236 18.97 11.14 3.81
CA GLY A 236 18.04 10.94 4.94
C GLY A 236 17.25 9.65 4.86
N ASP A 237 16.65 9.35 3.70
CA ASP A 237 15.61 8.30 3.64
C ASP A 237 16.01 7.07 2.81
N THR A 238 16.82 7.22 1.76
CA THR A 238 17.05 6.13 0.80
C THR A 238 18.07 5.09 1.26
N LEU A 239 19.06 5.47 2.09
CA LEU A 239 20.06 4.54 2.63
C LEU A 239 19.63 3.91 3.96
N TYR A 240 18.86 4.63 4.78
CA TYR A 240 18.43 4.13 6.09
C TYR A 240 17.27 3.12 5.99
N LEU A 241 16.40 3.26 4.99
CA LEU A 241 15.27 2.33 4.78
C LEU A 241 15.68 1.04 4.07
N ASN A 242 16.61 1.08 3.11
CA ASN A 242 17.11 -0.14 2.46
C ASN A 242 18.00 -1.00 3.36
N TYR A 243 18.82 -0.38 4.23
CA TYR A 243 19.64 -1.17 5.17
C TYR A 243 18.81 -1.76 6.32
N ARG A 244 17.76 -1.06 6.77
CA ARG A 244 16.90 -1.53 7.87
C ARG A 244 15.83 -2.52 7.42
N SER A 245 15.25 -2.42 6.23
CA SER A 245 14.31 -3.45 5.74
C SER A 245 15.04 -4.77 5.45
N MET A 246 16.23 -4.73 4.84
CA MET A 246 17.08 -5.92 4.67
C MET A 246 17.48 -6.55 6.00
N LEU A 247 17.79 -5.75 7.03
CA LEU A 247 18.16 -6.27 8.35
C LEU A 247 16.95 -6.71 9.19
N VAL A 248 15.79 -6.07 9.07
CA VAL A 248 14.60 -6.42 9.86
C VAL A 248 13.89 -7.66 9.29
N ASP A 249 13.94 -7.90 7.97
CA ASP A 249 13.50 -9.18 7.38
C ASP A 249 14.48 -10.33 7.70
N TRP A 250 15.76 -10.02 7.96
CA TRP A 250 16.74 -11.00 8.45
C TRP A 250 16.57 -11.38 9.92
N TYR A 251 15.96 -10.52 10.75
CA TYR A 251 15.89 -10.69 12.19
C TYR A 251 14.61 -11.36 12.72
N LYS A 252 13.77 -11.90 11.83
CA LYS A 252 12.59 -12.71 12.21
C LYS A 252 12.67 -14.16 11.73
N VAL A 253 13.86 -14.78 11.84
CA VAL A 253 14.01 -16.22 11.58
C VAL A 253 14.73 -16.91 12.73
N ASP A 254 13.97 -17.76 13.40
CA ASP A 254 14.38 -18.68 14.47
C ASP A 254 15.44 -19.69 13.98
N ARG A 255 16.43 -20.01 14.82
CA ARG A 255 17.66 -20.86 14.67
C ARG A 255 18.48 -20.87 13.35
N TRP A 256 17.93 -20.48 12.20
CA TRP A 256 18.61 -20.35 10.91
C TRP A 256 19.77 -19.35 10.96
N SER A 257 19.62 -18.30 11.75
CA SER A 257 20.62 -17.26 11.94
C SER A 257 21.95 -17.81 12.45
N LEU A 258 21.99 -18.78 13.38
CA LEU A 258 23.25 -19.30 13.92
C LEU A 258 23.99 -20.26 12.97
N ALA A 259 23.28 -21.13 12.25
CA ALA A 259 23.88 -22.03 11.27
C ALA A 259 24.33 -21.27 10.01
N MET A 260 23.53 -20.29 9.58
CA MET A 260 23.88 -19.42 8.46
C MET A 260 24.99 -18.44 8.82
N LEU A 261 25.03 -17.89 10.05
CA LEU A 261 26.18 -17.11 10.54
C LEU A 261 27.46 -17.94 10.58
N ARG A 262 27.42 -19.20 11.05
CA ARG A 262 28.59 -20.09 11.02
C ARG A 262 29.03 -20.44 9.60
N CYS A 263 28.09 -20.68 8.68
CA CYS A 263 28.41 -20.93 7.26
C CYS A 263 28.95 -19.65 6.58
N MET A 264 28.41 -18.46 6.88
CA MET A 264 28.91 -17.17 6.37
C MET A 264 30.28 -16.78 6.94
N GLN A 265 30.59 -17.16 8.19
CA GLN A 265 31.92 -16.98 8.78
C GLN A 265 33.01 -17.81 8.09
N THR A 266 32.63 -18.79 7.25
CA THR A 266 33.57 -19.59 6.43
C THR A 266 33.70 -19.10 4.99
N LEU A 267 32.88 -18.13 4.56
CA LEU A 267 33.00 -17.54 3.23
C LEU A 267 34.19 -16.58 3.19
N ARG A 268 34.95 -16.62 2.10
CA ARG A 268 36.04 -15.65 1.90
C ARG A 268 35.43 -14.29 1.58
N ALA A 269 36.10 -13.22 1.99
CA ALA A 269 35.64 -11.85 1.73
C ALA A 269 35.36 -11.58 0.23
N SER A 270 36.09 -12.27 -0.67
CA SER A 270 35.87 -12.24 -2.11
C SER A 270 34.49 -12.74 -2.52
N ASP A 271 34.03 -13.83 -1.91
CA ASP A 271 32.77 -14.49 -2.29
C ASP A 271 31.55 -13.65 -1.87
N ILE A 272 31.69 -12.87 -0.79
CA ILE A 272 30.68 -11.89 -0.34
C ILE A 272 30.71 -10.64 -1.23
N SER A 273 31.90 -10.20 -1.62
CA SER A 273 32.08 -9.06 -2.52
C SER A 273 31.42 -9.30 -3.88
N ASP A 274 31.54 -10.50 -4.44
CA ASP A 274 30.99 -10.84 -5.75
C ASP A 274 29.46 -10.87 -5.76
N VAL A 275 28.83 -11.35 -4.67
CA VAL A 275 27.37 -11.35 -4.52
C VAL A 275 26.83 -9.92 -4.36
N ILE A 276 27.50 -9.10 -3.57
CA ILE A 276 27.12 -7.69 -3.38
C ILE A 276 27.32 -6.90 -4.67
N ALA A 277 28.41 -7.14 -5.41
CA ALA A 277 28.66 -6.51 -6.70
C ALA A 277 27.57 -6.88 -7.72
N ALA A 278 27.22 -8.16 -7.84
CA ALA A 278 26.16 -8.63 -8.74
C ALA A 278 24.78 -8.04 -8.39
N GLN A 279 24.48 -7.83 -7.10
CA GLN A 279 23.22 -7.20 -6.69
C GLN A 279 23.21 -5.70 -7.02
N LEU A 280 24.31 -4.99 -6.75
CA LEU A 280 24.45 -3.56 -7.05
C LEU A 280 24.40 -3.27 -8.56
N GLU A 281 24.91 -4.19 -9.39
CA GLU A 281 24.82 -4.12 -10.85
C GLU A 281 23.38 -4.23 -11.38
N ASN A 282 22.52 -4.99 -10.70
CA ASN A 282 21.12 -5.13 -11.09
C ASN A 282 20.24 -3.96 -10.62
N ASP A 283 20.59 -3.34 -9.50
CA ASP A 283 19.73 -2.34 -8.83
C ASP A 283 20.11 -0.89 -9.13
N LEU A 284 21.33 -0.62 -9.60
CA LEU A 284 21.85 0.74 -9.82
C LEU A 284 22.49 0.89 -11.20
N SER A 285 22.23 2.01 -11.88
CA SER A 285 22.95 2.35 -13.10
C SER A 285 24.45 2.60 -12.83
N ALA A 286 25.30 2.33 -13.83
CA ALA A 286 26.75 2.52 -13.71
C ALA A 286 27.14 3.93 -13.24
N ASP A 287 26.42 4.97 -13.69
CA ASP A 287 26.64 6.35 -13.24
C ASP A 287 26.34 6.56 -11.77
N ARG A 288 25.26 5.93 -11.26
CA ARG A 288 24.91 5.97 -9.83
C ARG A 288 25.93 5.24 -8.98
N GLN A 289 26.43 4.10 -9.45
CA GLN A 289 27.50 3.36 -8.77
C GLN A 289 28.79 4.19 -8.67
N ALA A 290 29.21 4.82 -9.78
CA ALA A 290 30.37 5.70 -9.81
C ALA A 290 30.23 6.90 -8.85
N GLN A 291 29.05 7.50 -8.76
CA GLN A 291 28.79 8.61 -7.83
C GLN A 291 28.85 8.18 -6.36
N ILE A 292 28.29 7.01 -6.03
CA ILE A 292 28.34 6.45 -4.67
C ILE A 292 29.78 6.10 -4.30
N LEU A 293 30.53 5.48 -5.21
CA LEU A 293 31.94 5.16 -5.00
C LEU A 293 32.79 6.42 -4.78
N ALA A 294 32.60 7.44 -5.61
CA ALA A 294 33.29 8.73 -5.48
C ALA A 294 32.97 9.41 -4.15
N PHE A 295 31.71 9.35 -3.69
CA PHE A 295 31.31 9.88 -2.39
C PHE A 295 31.98 9.13 -1.22
N MET A 296 32.00 7.79 -1.26
CA MET A 296 32.61 6.96 -0.21
C MET A 296 34.12 7.22 -0.07
N GLN A 297 34.78 7.59 -1.17
CA GLN A 297 36.19 7.97 -1.19
C GLN A 297 36.47 9.37 -0.61
N THR A 298 35.45 10.18 -0.32
CA THR A 298 35.63 11.48 0.35
C THR A 298 35.82 11.33 1.86
N ASP A 299 36.45 12.33 2.48
CA ASP A 299 36.55 12.46 3.94
C ASP A 299 35.18 12.42 4.64
N THR A 300 34.17 13.01 4.00
CA THR A 300 32.79 13.04 4.49
C THR A 300 32.17 11.65 4.44
N GLY A 301 32.28 10.94 3.32
CA GLY A 301 31.81 9.55 3.18
C GLY A 301 32.45 8.63 4.22
N SER A 302 33.76 8.74 4.42
CA SER A 302 34.50 7.96 5.42
C SER A 302 34.10 8.27 6.87
N LYS A 303 33.65 9.49 7.17
CA LYS A 303 33.11 9.85 8.50
C LYS A 303 31.72 9.26 8.72
N VAL A 304 30.86 9.28 7.70
CA VAL A 304 29.51 8.69 7.75
C VAL A 304 29.58 7.18 8.00
N ILE A 305 30.45 6.46 7.28
CA ILE A 305 30.64 5.01 7.46
C ILE A 305 31.07 4.67 8.90
N ARG A 306 32.04 5.42 9.45
CA ARG A 306 32.52 5.21 10.83
C ARG A 306 31.44 5.45 11.87
N GLU A 307 30.58 6.45 11.67
CA GLU A 307 29.48 6.74 12.60
C GLU A 307 28.39 5.66 12.54
N LEU A 308 28.03 5.18 11.35
CA LEU A 308 27.09 4.06 11.20
C LEU A 308 27.60 2.79 11.90
N HIS A 309 28.88 2.46 11.73
CA HIS A 309 29.50 1.33 12.42
C HIS A 309 29.48 1.50 13.95
N ARG A 310 29.73 2.72 14.45
CA ARG A 310 29.67 3.03 15.88
C ARG A 310 28.26 2.90 16.46
N GLN A 311 27.23 3.27 15.70
CA GLN A 311 25.82 3.13 16.11
C GLN A 311 25.41 1.66 16.17
N GLN A 312 25.84 0.84 15.21
CA GLN A 312 25.51 -0.59 15.16
C GLN A 312 26.11 -1.39 16.33
N GLN A 313 27.26 -0.97 16.88
CA GLN A 313 27.89 -1.62 18.03
C GLN A 313 27.20 -1.34 19.37
N LYS A 314 26.29 -0.36 19.45
CA LYS A 314 25.67 0.07 20.70
C LYS A 314 24.42 -0.71 21.10
N ASP A 315 23.92 -1.63 20.28
CA ASP A 315 22.69 -2.38 20.61
C ASP A 315 22.70 -3.84 20.11
N PRO A 316 23.32 -4.80 20.84
CA PRO A 316 23.41 -6.18 20.37
C PRO A 316 22.53 -7.17 21.16
N LEU A 317 21.38 -6.78 21.75
CA LEU A 317 20.37 -7.60 22.48
C LEU A 317 20.30 -7.27 23.99
N ALA A 318 19.29 -6.50 24.39
CA ALA A 318 18.84 -6.41 25.78
C ALA A 318 17.40 -6.93 25.92
N GLY A 319 17.27 -8.21 26.32
CA GLY A 319 16.10 -8.71 27.07
C GLY A 319 15.08 -9.62 26.37
N ALA A 320 15.41 -10.87 26.03
CA ALA A 320 14.39 -11.90 25.74
C ALA A 320 14.58 -13.15 26.64
N PRO A 321 13.51 -13.73 27.24
CA PRO A 321 13.61 -14.85 28.17
C PRO A 321 13.68 -16.23 27.49
N VAL A 322 14.30 -17.18 28.20
CA VAL A 322 14.61 -18.56 27.81
C VAL A 322 13.49 -19.51 28.28
N GLU A 323 12.47 -19.77 27.47
CA GLU A 323 11.55 -20.89 27.74
C GLU A 323 10.78 -21.34 26.48
N PHE A 324 11.45 -22.00 25.54
CA PHE A 324 10.82 -22.66 24.39
C PHE A 324 11.78 -23.71 23.79
N TYR A 325 11.75 -24.97 24.24
CA TYR A 325 12.69 -25.98 23.69
C TYR A 325 12.15 -27.39 23.37
N GLU A 326 10.88 -27.73 23.60
CA GLU A 326 10.38 -29.09 23.32
C GLU A 326 9.50 -29.25 22.06
N THR A 327 9.03 -28.15 21.46
CA THR A 327 8.22 -28.21 20.22
C THR A 327 9.07 -28.37 18.94
N ASP A 328 10.39 -28.22 19.05
CA ASP A 328 11.27 -27.94 17.90
C ASP A 328 11.65 -29.16 17.04
N ARG A 329 11.61 -30.37 17.59
CA ARG A 329 12.12 -31.55 16.87
C ARG A 329 11.19 -32.02 15.73
N ARG A 330 9.88 -31.84 15.89
CA ARG A 330 8.89 -32.19 14.84
C ARG A 330 8.85 -31.15 13.70
N ASN A 331 9.23 -29.91 13.97
CA ASN A 331 9.30 -28.85 12.96
C ASN A 331 10.54 -28.97 12.08
N MET A 332 11.67 -29.44 12.63
CA MET A 332 12.91 -29.65 11.87
C MET A 332 12.78 -30.68 10.74
N ASP A 333 12.05 -31.79 10.96
CA ASP A 333 11.86 -32.80 9.91
C ASP A 333 10.96 -32.29 8.77
N ALA A 334 9.96 -31.44 9.09
CA ALA A 334 9.09 -30.83 8.10
C ALA A 334 9.82 -29.75 7.27
N ILE A 335 10.69 -28.96 7.91
CA ILE A 335 11.51 -27.94 7.25
C ILE A 335 12.56 -28.58 6.34
N ASN A 336 13.26 -29.61 6.81
CA ASN A 336 14.26 -30.33 6.00
C ASN A 336 13.63 -30.98 4.76
N LYS A 337 12.42 -31.54 4.91
CA LYS A 337 11.65 -32.09 3.78
C LYS A 337 11.26 -31.02 2.77
N GLY A 338 10.81 -29.85 3.22
CA GLY A 338 10.48 -28.73 2.33
C GLY A 338 11.68 -28.20 1.54
N ILE A 339 12.87 -28.22 2.15
CA ILE A 339 14.11 -27.79 1.52
C ILE A 339 14.59 -28.80 0.47
N ASP A 340 14.55 -30.09 0.79
CA ASP A 340 14.89 -31.13 -0.18
C ASP A 340 13.94 -31.10 -1.39
N ASP A 341 12.66 -30.75 -1.18
CA ASP A 341 11.70 -30.52 -2.25
C ASP A 341 12.04 -29.28 -3.09
N ILE A 342 12.41 -28.14 -2.49
CA ILE A 342 12.84 -26.94 -3.22
C ILE A 342 14.10 -27.22 -4.07
N VAL A 343 15.10 -27.89 -3.49
CA VAL A 343 16.34 -28.27 -4.20
C VAL A 343 16.06 -29.23 -5.36
N LYS A 344 15.09 -30.14 -5.20
CA LYS A 344 14.66 -31.06 -6.24
C LYS A 344 13.96 -30.34 -7.41
N HIS A 345 13.20 -29.28 -7.12
CA HIS A 345 12.47 -28.50 -8.13
C HIS A 345 13.30 -27.36 -8.76
N ALA A 346 14.37 -26.89 -8.12
CA ALA A 346 15.30 -25.90 -8.67
C ALA A 346 16.09 -26.39 -9.90
N LYS A 347 16.09 -27.70 -10.18
CA LYS A 347 16.64 -28.30 -11.41
C LYS A 347 15.68 -28.22 -12.61
N SER A 348 14.46 -27.73 -12.42
CA SER A 348 13.49 -27.50 -13.48
C SER A 348 13.88 -26.26 -14.31
N PRO A 349 13.82 -26.30 -15.65
CA PRO A 349 14.10 -25.15 -16.52
C PRO A 349 13.23 -23.91 -16.25
N ARG A 350 12.15 -24.03 -15.46
CA ARG A 350 11.23 -22.92 -15.14
C ARG A 350 11.70 -21.94 -14.06
N TYR A 351 12.76 -22.23 -13.30
CA TYR A 351 13.16 -21.43 -12.13
C TYR A 351 14.66 -21.05 -12.11
N GLN A 352 15.21 -20.60 -13.24
CA GLN A 352 16.57 -20.05 -13.27
C GLN A 352 16.56 -18.54 -12.97
N LEU A 353 16.71 -18.19 -11.69
CA LEU A 353 17.30 -16.92 -11.28
C LEU A 353 18.72 -17.22 -10.79
N ALA A 354 19.72 -16.47 -11.25
CA ALA A 354 21.14 -16.74 -10.95
C ALA A 354 21.45 -16.77 -9.45
N SER A 355 20.69 -16.02 -8.64
CA SER A 355 20.82 -15.96 -7.19
C SER A 355 20.33 -17.23 -6.48
N SER A 356 19.27 -17.89 -6.96
CA SER A 356 18.75 -19.11 -6.33
C SER A 356 19.65 -20.32 -6.58
N ALA A 357 20.30 -20.38 -7.75
CA ALA A 357 21.27 -21.42 -8.08
C ALA A 357 22.55 -21.32 -7.24
N LEU A 358 23.08 -20.10 -7.05
CA LEU A 358 24.27 -19.87 -6.23
C LEU A 358 24.03 -20.19 -4.75
N ILE A 359 22.86 -19.79 -4.21
CA ILE A 359 22.47 -20.10 -2.84
C ILE A 359 22.30 -21.62 -2.64
N ALA A 360 21.69 -22.32 -3.60
CA ALA A 360 21.53 -23.76 -3.55
C ALA A 360 22.87 -24.52 -3.65
N GLU A 361 23.80 -24.05 -4.49
CA GLU A 361 25.14 -24.62 -4.61
C GLU A 361 25.95 -24.47 -3.31
N LYS A 362 25.93 -23.27 -2.72
CA LYS A 362 26.65 -22.98 -1.48
C LYS A 362 26.07 -23.73 -0.28
N TYR A 363 24.75 -23.88 -0.22
CA TYR A 363 24.09 -24.72 0.78
C TYR A 363 24.47 -26.20 0.64
N ALA A 364 24.53 -26.72 -0.59
CA ALA A 364 24.95 -28.09 -0.86
C ALA A 364 26.44 -28.36 -0.51
N GLN A 365 27.31 -27.34 -0.63
CA GLN A 365 28.69 -27.41 -0.16
C GLN A 365 28.75 -27.46 1.38
N CYS A 366 27.99 -26.62 2.07
CA CYS A 366 27.93 -26.61 3.55
C CYS A 366 27.37 -27.93 4.14
N LYS A 367 26.41 -28.59 3.47
CA LYS A 367 25.88 -29.91 3.87
C LYS A 367 26.89 -31.06 3.75
N LYS A 368 27.92 -30.93 2.90
CA LYS A 368 28.98 -31.94 2.74
C LYS A 368 30.12 -31.79 3.75
N SER A 369 30.23 -30.63 4.39
CA SER A 369 31.28 -30.31 5.38
C SER A 369 30.85 -30.53 6.83
N GLN A 370 29.60 -30.93 7.06
CA GLN A 370 29.06 -31.40 8.34
C GLN A 370 28.89 -32.92 8.27
#